data_AF-A0A2W7P757-F1
#
_entry.id   AF-A0A2W7P757-F1
#
_cell.length_a   1.000
_cell.length_b   1.000
_cell.length_c   1.000
_cell.angle_alpha   90.00
_cell.angle_beta   90.00
_cell.angle_gamma   90.00
#
_symmetry.space_group_name_H-M   'P 1'
#
loop_
_entity.id
_entity.type
_entity.pdbx_description
1 polymer ?
#
loop_
_entity_poly.entity_id
_entity_poly.type
_entity_poly.pdbx_seq_one_letter_code
_entity_poly.pdbx_strand_id
1 'polypeptide(L)'
;MNAVFADTRQALYVAHMVMALPPRQKTPFRTALIRAMEATPNLTGMQEAWLEQLRGSPSDSTVDFGGLTSDEVRGQCAMVMSAVDSKLPAPERAVVRARFTPAEYEEIGAGGQRHRRYFYGPGRVEGIRYLADWLAHGSAITGPALDMLVAKAFANHERLAVSFRDMAQSFGGNHMTYARAFPKIRERLRELEAVAVSRLDDYFAAMGLITPAGVEA
;
A
#
# COMPACT_ATOMS: atom_id res chain seq x y z
N MET A 1 -2.67 -28.13 -1.01
CA MET A 1 -2.25 -27.02 -1.88
C MET A 1 -1.94 -25.87 -0.95
N ASN A 2 -0.69 -25.41 -0.90
CA ASN A 2 -0.32 -24.30 -0.02
C ASN A 2 -0.94 -23.01 -0.59
N ALA A 3 -1.44 -22.13 0.29
CA ALA A 3 -1.92 -20.83 -0.13
C ALA A 3 -0.76 -19.99 -0.70
N VAL A 4 -1.05 -19.16 -1.69
CA VAL A 4 -0.03 -18.32 -2.35
C VAL A 4 0.46 -17.23 -1.41
N PHE A 5 -0.42 -16.68 -0.58
CA PHE A 5 -0.12 -15.63 0.39
C PHE A 5 -0.49 -16.09 1.80
N ALA A 6 0.21 -15.59 2.83
CA ALA A 6 -0.12 -15.91 4.21
C ALA A 6 -1.42 -15.26 4.66
N ASP A 7 -1.65 -14.00 4.26
CA ASP A 7 -2.85 -13.23 4.63
C ASP A 7 -3.26 -12.23 3.54
N THR A 8 -4.45 -11.64 3.73
CA THR A 8 -5.04 -10.65 2.82
C THR A 8 -4.21 -9.37 2.66
N ARG A 9 -3.57 -8.88 3.74
CA ARG A 9 -2.75 -7.66 3.65
C ARG A 9 -1.49 -7.91 2.84
N GLN A 10 -0.88 -9.08 2.99
CA GLN A 10 0.24 -9.51 2.19
C GLN A 10 -0.17 -9.67 0.72
N ALA A 11 -1.31 -10.33 0.44
CA ALA A 11 -1.84 -10.45 -0.91
C ALA A 11 -2.03 -9.08 -1.57
N LEU A 12 -2.66 -8.12 -0.86
CA LEU A 12 -2.88 -6.76 -1.35
C LEU A 12 -1.56 -6.03 -1.63
N TYR A 13 -0.60 -6.11 -0.72
CA TYR A 13 0.70 -5.46 -0.89
C TYR A 13 1.46 -6.01 -2.09
N VAL A 14 1.59 -7.34 -2.16
CA VAL A 14 2.33 -8.02 -3.24
C VAL A 14 1.64 -7.76 -4.57
N ALA A 15 0.31 -7.85 -4.64
CA ALA A 15 -0.42 -7.61 -5.88
C ALA A 15 -0.22 -6.18 -6.41
N HIS A 16 -0.34 -5.15 -5.56
CA HIS A 16 -0.12 -3.77 -5.99
C HIS A 16 1.30 -3.54 -6.47
N MET A 17 2.30 -4.16 -5.82
CA MET A 17 3.69 -4.06 -6.24
C MET A 17 3.95 -4.77 -7.57
N VAL A 18 3.53 -6.03 -7.70
CA VAL A 18 3.70 -6.83 -8.93
C VAL A 18 3.02 -6.14 -10.11
N MET A 19 1.83 -5.59 -9.89
CA MET A 19 1.06 -4.91 -10.94
C MET A 19 1.64 -3.55 -11.31
N ALA A 20 2.39 -2.90 -10.42
CA ALA A 20 3.16 -1.69 -10.73
C ALA A 20 4.42 -1.99 -11.57
N LEU A 21 4.92 -3.23 -11.59
CA LEU A 21 6.04 -3.62 -12.45
C LEU A 21 5.59 -3.77 -13.92
N PRO A 22 6.47 -3.48 -14.90
CA PRO A 22 6.22 -3.82 -16.29
C PRO A 22 5.97 -5.34 -16.49
N PRO A 23 5.03 -5.75 -17.37
CA PRO A 23 4.67 -7.16 -17.57
C PRO A 23 5.77 -8.06 -18.11
N ARG A 24 6.83 -7.49 -18.71
CA ARG A 24 7.91 -8.22 -19.38
C ARG A 24 9.24 -7.54 -19.13
N GLN A 25 9.83 -7.80 -17.97
CA GLN A 25 11.20 -7.35 -17.69
C GLN A 25 12.19 -8.37 -18.25
N LYS A 26 13.30 -7.89 -18.84
CA LYS A 26 14.42 -8.75 -19.24
C LYS A 26 15.12 -9.38 -18.03
N THR A 27 14.92 -8.81 -16.84
CA THR A 27 15.49 -9.27 -15.58
C THR A 27 14.58 -10.33 -14.94
N PRO A 28 15.13 -11.37 -14.29
CA PRO A 28 14.31 -12.35 -13.56
C PRO A 28 13.32 -11.68 -12.60
N PHE A 29 12.06 -12.12 -12.62
CA PHE A 29 10.95 -11.53 -11.87
C PHE A 29 11.26 -11.31 -10.38
N ARG A 30 11.90 -12.29 -9.73
CA ARG A 30 12.37 -12.19 -8.34
C ARG A 30 13.31 -11.00 -8.12
N THR A 31 14.26 -10.77 -9.02
CA THR A 31 15.19 -9.64 -8.94
C THR A 31 14.48 -8.30 -9.12
N ALA A 32 13.44 -8.24 -9.96
CA ALA A 32 12.61 -7.05 -10.11
C ALA A 32 11.83 -6.73 -8.82
N LEU A 33 11.30 -7.76 -8.14
CA LEU A 33 10.63 -7.60 -6.85
C LEU A 33 11.59 -7.14 -5.75
N ILE A 34 12.76 -7.77 -5.62
CA ILE A 34 13.80 -7.34 -4.67
C ILE A 34 14.11 -5.86 -4.86
N ARG A 35 14.35 -5.43 -6.11
CA ARG A 35 14.65 -4.02 -6.42
C ARG A 35 13.49 -3.08 -6.09
N ALA A 36 12.24 -3.49 -6.34
CA ALA A 36 11.06 -2.69 -6.01
C ALA A 36 10.87 -2.54 -4.49
N MET A 37 11.14 -3.60 -3.74
CA MET A 37 11.13 -3.58 -2.28
C MET A 37 12.26 -2.73 -1.71
N GLU A 38 13.49 -2.90 -2.19
CA GLU A 38 14.65 -2.09 -1.79
C GLU A 38 14.48 -0.61 -2.17
N ALA A 39 13.68 -0.32 -3.20
CA ALA A 39 13.32 1.05 -3.55
C ALA A 39 12.25 1.63 -2.63
N THR A 40 11.46 0.81 -1.94
CA THR A 40 10.41 1.24 -1.01
C THR A 40 11.03 1.72 0.30
N PRO A 41 10.80 2.99 0.70
CA PRO A 41 11.41 3.53 1.92
C PRO A 41 10.70 3.01 3.17
N ASN A 42 11.48 2.64 4.19
CA ASN A 42 11.04 2.18 5.52
C ASN A 42 9.96 1.10 5.41
N LEU A 43 10.42 -0.13 5.14
CA LEU A 43 9.57 -1.30 5.08
C LEU A 43 8.92 -1.52 6.45
N THR A 44 7.63 -1.87 6.46
CA THR A 44 6.99 -2.41 7.67
C THR A 44 7.62 -3.75 8.02
N GLY A 45 7.52 -4.22 9.27
CA GLY A 45 8.10 -5.53 9.66
C GLY A 45 7.67 -6.70 8.77
N MET A 46 6.42 -6.71 8.29
CA MET A 46 5.93 -7.71 7.32
C MET A 46 6.63 -7.61 5.96
N GLN A 47 6.93 -6.39 5.51
CA GLN A 47 7.63 -6.15 4.25
C GLN A 47 9.13 -6.44 4.37
N GLU A 48 9.75 -6.17 5.52
CA GLU A 48 11.14 -6.57 5.79
C GLU A 48 11.27 -8.09 5.76
N ALA A 49 10.37 -8.80 6.44
CA ALA A 49 10.33 -10.26 6.43
C ALA A 49 10.20 -10.80 4.99
N TRP A 50 9.33 -10.21 4.16
CA TRP A 50 9.19 -10.64 2.78
C TRP A 50 10.41 -10.30 1.90
N LEU A 51 11.08 -9.15 2.11
CA LEU A 51 12.33 -8.83 1.42
C LEU A 51 13.43 -9.85 1.76
N GLU A 52 13.56 -10.21 3.03
CA GLU A 52 14.52 -11.23 3.48
C GLU A 52 14.19 -12.60 2.87
N GLN A 53 12.90 -12.96 2.77
CA GLN A 53 12.46 -14.18 2.05
C GLN A 53 12.86 -14.13 0.57
N LEU A 54 12.66 -13.00 -0.11
CA LEU A 54 13.09 -12.81 -1.49
C LEU A 54 14.62 -12.87 -1.64
N ARG A 55 15.41 -12.52 -0.61
CA ARG A 55 16.88 -12.65 -0.59
C ARG A 55 17.35 -14.08 -0.31
N GLY A 56 16.66 -14.84 0.56
CA GLY A 56 16.75 -16.30 0.62
C GLY A 56 16.63 -16.96 2.00
N SER A 57 15.52 -17.67 2.23
CA SER A 57 15.45 -19.12 2.51
C SER A 57 14.01 -19.57 2.25
N PRO A 58 13.74 -20.52 1.32
CA PRO A 58 12.37 -20.91 0.95
C PRO A 58 11.52 -21.48 2.09
N SER A 59 12.16 -22.03 3.13
CA SER A 59 11.51 -22.78 4.21
C SER A 59 10.67 -21.94 5.17
N ASP A 60 10.87 -20.62 5.22
CA ASP A 60 10.11 -19.69 6.08
C ASP A 60 9.35 -18.63 5.26
N SER A 61 9.07 -18.91 3.98
CA SER A 61 8.36 -17.97 3.12
C SER A 61 6.86 -17.95 3.44
N THR A 62 6.36 -16.80 3.85
CA THR A 62 4.92 -16.53 3.97
C THR A 62 4.21 -16.42 2.62
N VAL A 63 4.98 -16.34 1.51
CA VAL A 63 4.46 -16.34 0.13
C VAL A 63 5.00 -17.55 -0.61
N ASP A 64 4.13 -18.45 -1.05
CA ASP A 64 4.50 -19.66 -1.80
C ASP A 64 4.25 -19.45 -3.31
N PHE A 65 5.30 -19.03 -4.02
CA PHE A 65 5.32 -19.02 -5.49
C PHE A 65 5.90 -20.32 -6.07
N GLY A 66 6.16 -21.34 -5.25
CA GLY A 66 6.73 -22.61 -5.67
C GLY A 66 5.90 -23.24 -6.78
N GLY A 67 6.54 -23.56 -7.90
CA GLY A 67 5.88 -24.18 -9.05
C GLY A 67 5.09 -23.22 -9.96
N LEU A 68 5.02 -21.93 -9.65
CA LEU A 68 4.39 -20.93 -10.51
C LEU A 68 5.39 -20.22 -11.42
N THR A 69 4.98 -20.02 -12.67
CA THR A 69 5.62 -19.13 -13.64
C THR A 69 5.36 -17.66 -13.30
N SER A 70 6.18 -16.76 -13.86
CA SER A 70 5.98 -15.31 -13.68
C SER A 70 4.60 -14.83 -14.15
N ASP A 71 4.04 -15.45 -15.19
CA ASP A 71 2.73 -15.10 -15.72
C ASP A 71 1.61 -15.59 -14.80
N GLU A 72 1.76 -16.76 -14.18
CA GLU A 72 0.81 -17.27 -13.19
C GLU A 72 0.80 -16.41 -11.92
N VAL A 73 1.97 -16.02 -11.40
CA VAL A 73 2.05 -15.10 -10.26
C VAL A 73 1.37 -13.76 -10.57
N ARG A 74 1.62 -13.21 -11.76
CA ARG A 74 0.92 -12.00 -12.21
C ARG A 74 -0.58 -12.22 -12.36
N GLY A 75 -1.01 -13.39 -12.83
CA GLY A 75 -2.41 -13.79 -12.90
C GLY A 75 -3.10 -13.77 -11.52
N GLN A 76 -2.46 -14.36 -10.50
CA GLN A 76 -2.96 -14.33 -9.13
C GLN A 76 -3.03 -12.90 -8.58
N CYS A 77 -2.02 -12.07 -8.86
CA CYS A 77 -2.02 -10.66 -8.47
C CYS A 77 -3.13 -9.87 -9.19
N ALA A 78 -3.40 -10.15 -10.46
CA ALA A 78 -4.49 -9.53 -11.20
C ALA A 78 -5.87 -9.92 -10.64
N MET A 79 -6.03 -11.16 -10.17
CA MET A 79 -7.24 -11.60 -9.47
C MET A 79 -7.46 -10.83 -8.17
N VAL A 80 -6.40 -10.59 -7.39
CA VAL A 80 -6.46 -9.74 -6.19
C VAL A 80 -6.91 -8.32 -6.54
N MET A 81 -6.33 -7.69 -7.56
CA MET A 81 -6.74 -6.35 -8.01
C MET A 81 -8.20 -6.30 -8.47
N SER A 82 -8.64 -7.31 -9.24
CA SER A 82 -10.02 -7.44 -9.68
C SER A 82 -10.99 -7.59 -8.51
N ALA A 83 -10.61 -8.31 -7.46
CA ALA A 83 -11.43 -8.44 -6.26
C ALA A 83 -11.59 -7.10 -5.53
N VAL A 84 -10.51 -6.32 -5.42
CA VAL A 84 -10.55 -4.96 -4.87
C VAL A 84 -11.55 -4.08 -5.63
N ASP A 85 -11.55 -4.16 -6.96
CA ASP A 85 -12.45 -3.35 -7.80
C ASP A 85 -13.90 -3.85 -7.87
N SER A 86 -14.14 -5.15 -7.66
CA SER A 86 -15.46 -5.75 -7.82
C SER A 86 -16.19 -6.07 -6.50
N LYS A 87 -15.45 -6.24 -5.41
CA LYS A 87 -16.01 -6.67 -4.11
C LYS A 87 -16.06 -5.56 -3.06
N LEU A 88 -15.22 -4.53 -3.20
CA LEU A 88 -15.19 -3.43 -2.24
C LEU A 88 -16.05 -2.24 -2.69
N PRO A 89 -16.90 -1.70 -1.79
CA PRO A 89 -17.46 -0.37 -1.93
C PRO A 89 -16.37 0.70 -2.13
N ALA A 90 -16.76 1.83 -2.72
CA ALA A 90 -15.82 2.88 -3.11
C ALA A 90 -14.90 3.39 -1.97
N PRO A 91 -15.37 3.65 -0.73
CA PRO A 91 -14.48 4.07 0.36
C PRO A 91 -13.43 3.02 0.74
N GLU A 92 -13.84 1.75 0.79
CA GLU A 92 -12.97 0.61 1.13
C GLU A 92 -11.93 0.37 0.03
N ARG A 93 -12.33 0.52 -1.23
CA ARG A 93 -11.41 0.48 -2.38
C ARG A 93 -10.41 1.64 -2.35
N ALA A 94 -10.87 2.84 -2.02
CA ALA A 94 -10.02 4.03 -1.93
C ALA A 94 -8.96 3.87 -0.83
N VAL A 95 -9.30 3.32 0.34
CA VAL A 95 -8.32 3.04 1.40
C VAL A 95 -7.30 1.99 0.97
N VAL A 96 -7.72 0.94 0.27
CA VAL A 96 -6.81 -0.08 -0.28
C VAL A 96 -5.82 0.56 -1.27
N ARG A 97 -6.32 1.34 -2.23
CA ARG A 97 -5.47 2.05 -3.20
C ARG A 97 -4.52 3.04 -2.50
N ALA A 98 -5.00 3.76 -1.50
CA ALA A 98 -4.19 4.73 -0.75
C ALA A 98 -3.10 4.07 0.11
N ARG A 99 -3.36 2.87 0.63
CA ARG A 99 -2.49 2.15 1.55
C ARG A 99 -1.45 1.28 0.84
N PHE A 100 -1.88 0.50 -0.15
CA PHE A 100 -1.07 -0.58 -0.72
C PHE A 100 -0.40 -0.20 -2.05
N THR A 101 -0.84 0.86 -2.73
CA THR A 101 -0.12 1.35 -3.92
C THR A 101 1.26 1.88 -3.50
N PRO A 102 2.36 1.37 -4.09
CA PRO A 102 3.69 1.84 -3.76
C PRO A 102 3.86 3.33 -4.08
N ALA A 103 4.75 4.00 -3.34
CA ALA A 103 5.18 5.34 -3.72
C ALA A 103 6.08 5.24 -4.95
N GLU A 104 5.95 6.21 -5.85
CA GLU A 104 6.82 6.36 -7.00
C GLU A 104 8.04 7.22 -6.61
N TYR A 105 9.09 7.16 -7.42
CA TYR A 105 10.27 8.00 -7.22
C TYR A 105 10.88 8.45 -8.54
N GLU A 106 11.48 9.63 -8.52
CA GLU A 106 12.34 10.15 -9.58
C GLU A 106 13.78 10.27 -9.08
N GLU A 107 14.75 9.91 -9.92
CA GLU A 107 16.16 10.19 -9.66
C GLU A 107 16.47 11.63 -10.07
N ILE A 108 16.81 12.47 -9.10
CA ILE A 108 17.19 13.87 -9.29
C ILE A 108 18.70 13.99 -9.06
N GLY A 109 19.40 14.62 -10.00
CA GLY A 109 20.82 14.90 -9.83
C GLY A 109 21.43 15.70 -10.97
N ALA A 110 22.33 16.61 -10.62
CA ALA A 110 23.28 17.26 -11.49
C ALA A 110 24.66 17.20 -10.83
N GLY A 111 25.73 16.91 -11.60
CA GLY A 111 27.10 16.93 -11.07
C GLY A 111 27.53 15.72 -10.22
N GLY A 112 26.95 14.54 -10.44
CA GLY A 112 27.44 13.28 -9.84
C GLY A 112 26.80 12.86 -8.51
N GLN A 113 26.00 13.73 -7.88
CA GLN A 113 25.14 13.35 -6.76
C GLN A 113 23.72 13.03 -7.27
N ARG A 114 23.28 11.78 -7.08
CA ARG A 114 21.92 11.33 -7.38
C ARG A 114 21.14 11.14 -6.09
N HIS A 115 19.98 11.79 -5.99
CA HIS A 115 19.05 11.65 -4.89
C HIS A 115 17.70 11.18 -5.41
N ARG A 116 16.98 10.35 -4.64
CA ARG A 116 15.64 9.90 -5.00
C ARG A 116 14.60 10.79 -4.33
N ARG A 117 13.73 11.40 -5.12
CA ARG A 117 12.56 12.11 -4.62
C ARG A 117 11.33 11.22 -4.79
N TYR A 118 10.64 10.99 -3.69
CA TYR A 118 9.46 10.13 -3.67
C TYR A 118 8.20 10.97 -3.80
N PHE A 119 7.18 10.42 -4.45
CA PHE A 119 5.87 11.04 -4.61
C PHE A 119 4.76 9.98 -4.69
N TYR A 120 3.52 10.42 -4.50
CA TYR A 120 2.35 9.56 -4.67
C TYR A 120 1.95 9.53 -6.16
N GLY A 121 1.89 8.33 -6.72
CA GLY A 121 1.39 8.09 -8.08
C GLY A 121 -0.11 8.40 -8.24
N PRO A 122 -0.61 8.52 -9.48
CA PRO A 122 -1.98 8.94 -9.77
C PRO A 122 -3.06 8.13 -9.05
N GLY A 123 -2.97 6.80 -9.05
CA GLY A 123 -3.98 5.93 -8.40
C GLY A 123 -4.01 6.08 -6.88
N ARG A 124 -2.86 6.38 -6.27
CA ARG A 124 -2.78 6.66 -4.82
C ARG A 124 -3.35 8.04 -4.49
N VAL A 125 -3.05 9.05 -5.31
CA VAL A 125 -3.60 10.40 -5.17
C VAL A 125 -5.13 10.41 -5.32
N GLU A 126 -5.66 9.66 -6.29
CA GLU A 126 -7.11 9.49 -6.46
C GLU A 126 -7.76 8.91 -5.20
N GLY A 127 -7.19 7.82 -4.65
CA GLY A 127 -7.66 7.22 -3.40
C GLY A 127 -7.62 8.20 -2.22
N ILE A 128 -6.53 8.98 -2.09
CA ILE A 128 -6.38 9.99 -1.03
C ILE A 128 -7.47 11.06 -1.14
N ARG A 129 -7.71 11.61 -2.34
CA ARG A 129 -8.74 12.64 -2.56
C ARG A 129 -10.14 12.12 -2.28
N TYR A 130 -10.46 10.93 -2.77
CA TYR A 130 -11.74 10.30 -2.48
C TYR A 130 -11.97 10.16 -0.98
N LEU A 131 -10.96 9.70 -0.23
CA LEU A 131 -11.07 9.55 1.23
C LEU A 131 -11.20 10.90 1.94
N ALA A 132 -10.52 11.93 1.47
CA ALA A 132 -10.66 13.28 2.01
C ALA A 132 -12.09 13.80 1.80
N ASP A 133 -12.64 13.70 0.59
CA ASP A 133 -14.02 14.08 0.30
C ASP A 133 -15.02 13.29 1.16
N TRP A 134 -14.81 11.97 1.30
CA TRP A 134 -15.64 11.11 2.14
C TRP A 134 -15.58 11.51 3.62
N LEU A 135 -14.42 11.91 4.14
CA LEU A 135 -14.24 12.38 5.51
C LEU A 135 -14.72 13.82 5.73
N ALA A 136 -14.86 14.63 4.67
CA ALA A 136 -15.16 16.06 4.77
C ALA A 136 -16.48 16.33 5.51
N HIS A 137 -17.49 15.47 5.34
CA HIS A 137 -18.79 15.61 6.01
C HIS A 137 -18.73 15.55 7.55
N GLY A 138 -17.67 14.97 8.12
CA GLY A 138 -17.49 14.86 9.57
C GLY A 138 -16.27 15.61 10.12
N SER A 139 -15.58 16.39 9.27
CA SER A 139 -14.32 17.03 9.61
C SER A 139 -14.44 18.56 9.56
N ALA A 140 -13.88 19.23 10.57
CA ALA A 140 -13.72 20.69 10.56
C ALA A 140 -12.64 21.15 9.57
N ILE A 141 -11.78 20.22 9.11
CA ILE A 141 -10.73 20.46 8.13
C ILE A 141 -11.23 19.91 6.79
N THR A 142 -11.19 20.72 5.73
CA THR A 142 -11.73 20.39 4.42
C THR A 142 -10.75 20.73 3.30
N GLY A 143 -11.05 20.28 2.08
CA GLY A 143 -10.29 20.61 0.88
C GLY A 143 -8.83 20.13 0.93
N PRO A 144 -7.88 20.87 0.33
CA PRO A 144 -6.49 20.45 0.19
C PRO A 144 -5.76 20.17 1.52
N ALA A 145 -6.20 20.81 2.62
CA ALA A 145 -5.64 20.55 3.93
C ALA A 145 -6.04 19.15 4.45
N LEU A 146 -7.26 18.70 4.15
CA LEU A 146 -7.70 17.35 4.48
C LEU A 146 -7.02 16.31 3.58
N ASP A 147 -6.86 16.59 2.28
CA ASP A 147 -6.07 15.75 1.37
C ASP A 147 -4.68 15.47 1.96
N MET A 148 -4.03 16.52 2.48
CA MET A 148 -2.71 16.40 3.07
C MET A 148 -2.69 15.63 4.39
N LEU A 149 -3.73 15.76 5.23
CA LEU A 149 -3.85 14.95 6.45
C LEU A 149 -4.05 13.46 6.13
N VAL A 150 -4.88 13.15 5.14
CA VAL A 150 -5.10 11.79 4.66
C VAL A 150 -3.80 11.25 4.04
N ALA A 151 -3.14 12.03 3.19
CA ALA A 151 -1.84 11.68 2.61
C ALA A 151 -0.78 11.42 3.70
N LYS A 152 -0.75 12.23 4.75
CA LYS A 152 0.12 12.06 5.92
C LYS A 152 -0.20 10.78 6.69
N ALA A 153 -1.46 10.36 6.75
CA ALA A 153 -1.87 9.13 7.44
C ALA A 153 -1.30 7.87 6.76
N PHE A 154 -1.04 7.94 5.45
CA PHE A 154 -0.42 6.87 4.67
C PHE A 154 1.07 7.07 4.38
N ALA A 155 1.67 8.18 4.82
CA ALA A 155 3.07 8.47 4.58
C ALA A 155 3.98 7.54 5.39
N ASN A 156 4.95 6.90 4.73
CA ASN A 156 6.09 6.32 5.41
C ASN A 156 7.01 7.45 5.87
N HIS A 157 7.26 7.48 7.19
CA HIS A 157 7.37 8.68 8.03
C HIS A 157 8.52 9.68 7.75
N GLU A 158 9.39 9.46 6.76
CA GLU A 158 10.58 10.32 6.59
C GLU A 158 10.66 11.06 5.24
N ARG A 159 10.16 10.50 4.14
CA ARG A 159 10.36 11.09 2.79
C ARG A 159 9.12 11.76 2.18
N LEU A 160 7.94 11.39 2.67
CA LEU A 160 6.64 11.96 2.23
C LEU A 160 5.93 12.69 3.37
N ALA A 161 6.57 12.79 4.53
CA ALA A 161 5.97 13.34 5.73
C ALA A 161 5.97 14.87 5.69
N VAL A 162 4.81 15.45 5.36
CA VAL A 162 4.57 16.88 5.54
C VAL A 162 4.36 17.17 7.03
N SER A 163 5.01 18.21 7.57
CA SER A 163 4.84 18.58 8.97
C SER A 163 3.55 19.38 9.17
N PHE A 164 2.97 19.36 10.38
CA PHE A 164 1.79 20.17 10.67
C PHE A 164 2.07 21.69 10.60
N ARG A 165 3.35 22.09 10.75
CA ARG A 165 3.77 23.48 10.57
C ARG A 165 3.74 23.87 9.10
N ASP A 166 4.23 23.00 8.21
CA ASP A 166 4.17 23.23 6.77
C ASP A 166 2.70 23.32 6.31
N MET A 167 1.82 22.47 6.85
CA MET A 167 0.39 22.56 6.58
C MET A 167 -0.21 23.90 7.02
N ALA A 168 0.14 24.39 8.22
CA ALA A 168 -0.33 25.69 8.69
C ALA A 168 0.20 26.85 7.84
N GLN A 169 1.43 26.72 7.32
CA GLN A 169 2.00 27.70 6.40
C GLN A 169 1.31 27.69 5.03
N SER A 170 1.00 26.51 4.49
CA SER A 170 0.40 26.36 3.15
C SER A 170 -1.11 26.59 3.11
N PHE A 171 -1.83 26.21 4.17
CA PHE A 171 -3.30 26.21 4.19
C PHE A 171 -3.89 27.13 5.28
N GLY A 172 -3.04 27.79 6.07
CA GLY A 172 -3.47 28.63 7.19
C GLY A 172 -3.86 27.85 8.45
N GLY A 173 -4.34 28.57 9.45
CA GLY A 173 -4.77 28.00 10.73
C GLY A 173 -3.63 27.67 11.70
N ASN A 174 -3.96 27.02 12.81
CA ASN A 174 -2.98 26.63 13.85
C ASN A 174 -2.49 25.19 13.60
N HIS A 175 -1.17 24.97 13.60
CA HIS A 175 -0.57 23.64 13.50
C HIS A 175 -1.13 22.62 14.52
N MET A 176 -1.55 23.09 15.71
CA MET A 176 -2.18 22.27 16.74
C MET A 176 -3.58 21.78 16.34
N THR A 177 -4.31 22.53 15.48
CA THR A 177 -5.59 22.08 14.93
C THR A 177 -5.40 20.84 14.06
N TYR A 178 -4.42 20.87 13.15
CA TYR A 178 -4.05 19.71 12.34
C TYR A 178 -3.59 18.53 13.21
N ALA A 179 -2.72 18.80 14.20
CA ALA A 179 -2.21 17.77 15.11
C ALA A 179 -3.31 17.06 15.91
N ARG A 180 -4.36 17.79 16.32
CA ARG A 180 -5.52 17.23 17.06
C ARG A 180 -6.49 16.46 16.16
N ALA A 181 -6.66 16.89 14.92
CA ALA A 181 -7.53 16.22 13.96
C ALA A 181 -6.91 14.92 13.41
N PHE A 182 -5.60 14.92 13.20
CA PHE A 182 -4.85 13.81 12.63
C PHE A 182 -5.11 12.43 13.28
N PRO A 183 -5.04 12.25 14.61
CA PRO A 183 -5.28 10.93 15.21
C PRO A 183 -6.68 10.39 14.91
N LYS A 184 -7.71 11.25 14.89
CA LYS A 184 -9.09 10.86 14.57
C LYS A 184 -9.24 10.41 13.12
N ILE A 185 -8.64 11.18 12.19
CA ILE A 185 -8.60 10.82 10.77
C ILE A 185 -7.86 9.50 10.58
N ARG A 186 -6.70 9.34 11.21
CA ARG A 186 -5.88 8.13 11.11
C ARG A 186 -6.63 6.90 11.65
N GLU A 187 -7.30 7.03 12.78
CA GLU A 187 -8.12 5.96 13.36
C GLU A 187 -9.26 5.57 12.42
N ARG A 188 -10.00 6.55 11.89
CA ARG A 188 -11.09 6.27 10.94
C ARG A 188 -10.63 5.56 9.68
N LEU A 189 -9.47 5.93 9.15
CA LEU A 189 -8.86 5.27 7.99
C LEU A 189 -8.40 3.85 8.32
N ARG A 190 -7.90 3.59 9.53
CA ARG A 190 -7.52 2.25 9.99
C ARG A 190 -8.73 1.33 10.16
N GLU A 191 -9.83 1.85 10.71
CA GLU A 191 -11.10 1.12 10.78
C GLU A 191 -11.58 0.73 9.38
N LEU A 192 -11.55 1.68 8.45
CA LEU A 192 -11.95 1.44 7.06
C LEU A 192 -11.05 0.41 6.37
N GLU A 193 -9.73 0.46 6.61
CA GLU A 193 -8.79 -0.56 6.13
C GLU A 193 -9.13 -1.93 6.70
N ALA A 194 -9.41 -2.03 8.00
CA ALA A 194 -9.75 -3.30 8.65
C ALA A 194 -11.03 -3.90 8.07
N VAL A 195 -12.06 -3.09 7.81
CA VAL A 195 -13.29 -3.54 7.14
C VAL A 195 -12.99 -4.05 5.73
N ALA A 196 -12.22 -3.30 4.94
CA ALA A 196 -11.86 -3.69 3.57
C ALA A 196 -11.09 -5.03 3.56
N VAL A 197 -10.13 -5.20 4.47
CA VAL A 197 -9.37 -6.45 4.63
C VAL A 197 -10.31 -7.59 5.02
N SER A 198 -11.16 -7.40 6.02
CA SER A 198 -12.11 -8.43 6.47
C SER A 198 -13.05 -8.90 5.37
N ARG A 199 -13.56 -8.01 4.50
CA ARG A 199 -14.42 -8.42 3.37
C ARG A 199 -13.69 -9.22 2.30
N LEU A 200 -12.41 -8.93 2.09
CA LEU A 200 -11.60 -9.64 1.11
C LEU A 200 -11.11 -10.99 1.64
N ASP A 201 -10.96 -11.13 2.96
CA ASP A 201 -10.45 -12.33 3.62
C ASP A 201 -11.27 -13.57 3.25
N ASP A 202 -12.59 -13.52 3.42
CA ASP A 202 -13.49 -14.62 3.08
C ASP A 202 -13.38 -15.00 1.60
N TYR A 203 -13.28 -13.99 0.72
CA TYR A 203 -13.19 -14.21 -0.72
C TYR A 203 -11.84 -14.83 -1.11
N PHE A 204 -10.73 -14.33 -0.56
CA PHE A 204 -9.40 -14.86 -0.84
C PHE A 204 -9.21 -16.26 -0.27
N ALA A 205 -9.77 -16.56 0.90
CA ALA A 205 -9.77 -17.90 1.47
C ALA A 205 -10.56 -18.88 0.58
N ALA A 206 -11.75 -18.49 0.12
CA ALA A 206 -12.56 -19.30 -0.78
C ALA A 206 -11.89 -19.58 -2.14
N MET A 207 -11.05 -18.66 -2.62
CA MET A 207 -10.29 -18.79 -3.86
C MET A 207 -8.94 -19.53 -3.67
N GLY A 208 -8.60 -19.94 -2.44
CA GLY A 208 -7.31 -20.59 -2.12
C GLY A 208 -6.10 -19.65 -2.25
N LEU A 209 -6.31 -18.33 -2.24
CA LEU A 209 -5.24 -17.34 -2.34
C LEU A 209 -4.52 -17.16 -1.00
N ILE A 210 -5.24 -17.28 0.11
CA ILE A 210 -4.71 -17.14 1.47
C ILE A 210 -5.03 -18.37 2.31
N THR A 211 -4.31 -18.54 3.41
CA THR A 211 -4.64 -19.56 4.41
C THR A 211 -5.85 -19.07 5.23
N PRO A 212 -6.92 -19.88 5.39
CA PRO A 212 -8.07 -19.48 6.20
C PRO A 212 -7.66 -19.29 7.67
N ALA A 213 -8.13 -18.22 8.30
CA ALA A 213 -7.96 -18.02 9.73
C ALA A 213 -8.64 -19.16 10.51
N GLY A 214 -7.86 -20.05 11.11
CA GLY A 214 -8.35 -21.18 11.92
C GLY A 214 -7.96 -22.58 11.44
N VAL A 215 -7.15 -22.71 10.38
CA VAL A 215 -6.51 -23.98 10.02
C VAL A 215 -5.06 -23.92 10.49
N GLU A 216 -4.83 -24.21 11.78
CA GLU A 216 -3.50 -24.61 12.24
C GLU A 216 -3.20 -25.99 11.61
N ALA A 217 -2.07 -26.08 10.94
CA ALA A 217 -1.48 -27.34 10.50
C ALA A 217 -0.67 -27.97 11.64
#